data_AF-A0A1A3NI43-F1
#
_entry.id   AF-A0A1A3NI43-F1
#
_cell.length_a   1.000
_cell.length_b   1.000
_cell.length_c   1.000
_cell.angle_alpha   90.00
_cell.angle_beta   90.00
_cell.angle_gamma   90.00
#
_symmetry.space_group_name_H-M   'P 1'
#
loop_
_entity.id
_entity.type
_entity.pdbx_description
1 polymer ?
#
loop_
_entity_poly.entity_id
_entity_poly.type
_entity_poly.pdbx_seq_one_letter_code
_entity_poly.pdbx_strand_id
1 'polypeptide(L)' 'MITRGEVAALPADAVVLTADEAADLSDRVYQVRCAAEDVATALDEGAGAAELRDLCNELLRAARAADGWRRVGV' A
#
# COMPACT_ATOMS: atom_id res chain seq x y z
N MET A 1 -23.29 17.04 -24.00
CA MET A 1 -24.10 17.08 -22.77
C MET A 1 -23.51 16.02 -21.85
N ILE A 2 -22.63 16.42 -20.93
CA ILE A 2 -22.05 15.49 -19.94
C ILE A 2 -23.11 15.33 -18.85
N THR A 3 -23.69 14.14 -18.74
CA THR A 3 -24.55 13.78 -17.62
C THR A 3 -23.69 13.78 -16.37
N ARG A 4 -23.79 14.86 -15.59
CA ARG A 4 -23.28 14.92 -14.21
C ARG A 4 -23.99 13.77 -13.48
N GLY A 5 -23.28 12.67 -13.24
CA GLY A 5 -23.82 11.48 -12.62
C GLY A 5 -24.58 11.86 -11.35
N GLU A 6 -25.74 11.23 -11.13
CA GLU A 6 -26.45 11.35 -9.87
C GLU A 6 -25.46 11.19 -8.72
N VAL A 7 -25.30 12.25 -7.92
CA VAL A 7 -24.56 12.17 -6.66
C VAL A 7 -25.41 11.34 -5.72
N ALA A 8 -25.27 10.02 -5.81
CA ALA A 8 -25.59 9.14 -4.71
C ALA A 8 -24.82 9.69 -3.50
N ALA A 9 -25.53 9.96 -2.39
CA ALA A 9 -24.88 10.38 -1.16
C ALA A 9 -23.79 9.37 -0.81
N LEU A 10 -22.56 9.85 -0.59
CA LEU A 10 -21.46 8.98 -0.18
C LEU A 10 -21.83 8.29 1.15
N PRO A 11 -21.48 7.00 1.32
CA PRO A 11 -21.57 6.35 2.62
C PRO A 11 -20.88 7.16 3.71
N ALA A 12 -21.41 7.12 4.94
CA ALA A 12 -20.86 7.89 6.06
C ALA A 12 -19.42 7.48 6.44
N ASP A 13 -19.00 6.29 6.03
CA ASP A 13 -17.68 5.72 6.23
C ASP A 13 -16.79 5.78 4.97
N ALA A 14 -17.22 6.50 3.93
CA ALA A 14 -16.44 6.65 2.72
C ALA A 14 -15.17 7.48 2.97
N VAL A 15 -14.04 7.00 2.46
CA VAL A 15 -12.80 7.77 2.36
C VAL A 15 -12.72 8.36 0.95
N VAL A 16 -12.56 9.68 0.85
CA VAL A 16 -12.41 10.38 -0.42
C VAL A 16 -10.95 10.76 -0.61
N LEU A 17 -10.37 10.29 -1.71
CA LEU A 17 -9.02 10.62 -2.15
C LEU A 17 -9.08 11.34 -3.49
N THR A 18 -8.14 12.23 -3.73
CA THR A 18 -7.84 12.71 -5.09
C THR A 18 -7.31 11.57 -5.95
N ALA A 19 -7.33 11.76 -7.28
CA ALA A 19 -6.77 10.78 -8.20
C ALA A 19 -5.27 10.53 -7.93
N ASP A 20 -4.52 11.59 -7.61
CA ASP A 20 -3.09 11.51 -7.30
C ASP A 20 -2.86 10.76 -5.97
N GLU A 21 -3.63 11.06 -4.92
CA GLU A 21 -3.54 10.32 -3.64
C GLU A 21 -3.89 8.84 -3.79
N ALA A 22 -4.85 8.51 -4.67
CA ALA A 22 -5.22 7.13 -4.96
C ALA A 22 -4.12 6.39 -5.75
N ALA A 23 -3.51 7.06 -6.74
CA ALA A 23 -2.37 6.51 -7.49
C ALA A 23 -1.17 6.28 -6.56
N ASP A 24 -0.82 7.28 -5.76
CA ASP A 24 0.26 7.20 -4.78
C ASP A 24 0.03 6.08 -3.75
N LEU A 25 -1.22 5.89 -3.30
CA LEU A 25 -1.58 4.78 -2.41
C LEU A 25 -1.40 3.43 -3.11
N SER A 26 -1.87 3.31 -4.36
CA SER A 26 -1.73 2.09 -5.17
C SER A 26 -0.25 1.72 -5.34
N ASP A 27 0.60 2.69 -5.64
CA ASP A 27 2.03 2.48 -5.79
C ASP A 27 2.67 2.00 -4.49
N ARG A 28 2.33 2.59 -3.34
CA ARG A 28 2.85 2.13 -2.04
C ARG A 28 2.37 0.73 -1.68
N VAL A 29 1.12 0.37 -1.98
CA VAL A 29 0.61 -1.00 -1.79
C VAL A 29 1.33 -1.99 -2.72
N TYR A 30 1.62 -1.59 -3.95
CA TYR A 30 2.41 -2.38 -4.88
C TYR A 30 3.81 -2.67 -4.31
N GLN A 31 4.48 -1.67 -3.74
CA GLN A 31 5.78 -1.86 -3.09
C GLN A 31 5.73 -2.84 -1.91
N VAL A 32 4.66 -2.83 -1.11
CA VAL A 32 4.46 -3.82 -0.04
C VAL A 32 4.40 -5.24 -0.59
N ARG A 33 3.64 -5.44 -1.69
CA ARG A 33 3.54 -6.75 -2.33
C ARG A 33 4.91 -7.22 -2.82
N CYS A 34 5.65 -6.38 -3.55
CA CYS A 34 6.97 -6.74 -4.06
C CYS A 34 7.93 -7.10 -2.93
N ALA A 35 8.01 -6.29 -1.87
CA ALA A 35 8.88 -6.62 -0.74
C ALA A 35 8.49 -7.95 -0.05
N ALA A 36 7.21 -8.32 -0.07
CA ALA A 36 6.76 -9.62 0.45
C ALA A 36 7.12 -10.77 -0.51
N GLU A 37 7.01 -10.56 -1.82
CA GLU A 37 7.43 -11.50 -2.86
C GLU A 37 8.94 -11.75 -2.80
N ASP A 38 9.75 -10.73 -2.50
CA ASP A 38 11.20 -10.85 -2.32
C ASP A 38 11.54 -11.73 -1.10
N VAL A 39 10.82 -11.57 0.02
CA VAL A 39 10.97 -12.46 1.20
C VAL A 39 10.64 -13.91 0.84
N ALA A 40 9.56 -14.14 0.09
CA ALA A 40 9.18 -15.49 -0.33
C ALA A 40 10.23 -16.11 -1.26
N THR A 41 10.73 -15.33 -2.22
CA THR A 41 11.80 -15.77 -3.13
C THR A 41 13.07 -16.12 -2.36
N ALA A 42 13.49 -15.27 -1.43
CA ALA A 42 14.67 -15.52 -0.59
C ALA A 42 14.51 -16.78 0.28
N LEU A 43 13.31 -17.06 0.78
CA LEU A 43 13.03 -18.31 1.49
C LEU A 43 13.17 -19.53 0.57
N ASP A 44 12.60 -19.46 -0.63
CA ASP A 44 12.68 -20.54 -1.62
C ASP A 44 14.12 -20.80 -2.10
N GLU A 45 14.95 -19.76 -2.14
CA GLU A 45 16.37 -19.83 -2.49
C GLU A 45 17.27 -20.25 -1.31
N GLY A 46 16.73 -20.38 -0.10
CA GLY A 46 17.47 -20.78 1.09
C GLY A 46 18.37 -19.68 1.66
N ALA A 47 17.97 -18.42 1.52
CA ALA A 47 18.67 -17.26 2.03
C ALA A 47 18.95 -17.35 3.55
N GLY A 48 20.05 -16.73 3.95
CA GLY A 48 20.48 -16.71 5.35
C GLY A 48 19.58 -15.84 6.23
N ALA A 49 19.61 -16.10 7.55
CA ALA A 49 18.79 -15.36 8.52
C ALA A 49 19.05 -13.84 8.54
N ALA A 50 20.27 -13.40 8.18
CA ALA A 50 20.60 -11.98 8.08
C ALA A 50 19.91 -11.31 6.89
N GLU A 51 19.97 -11.93 5.71
CA GLU A 51 19.32 -11.44 4.50
C GLU A 51 17.80 -11.42 4.65
N LEU A 52 17.21 -12.49 5.19
CA LEU A 52 15.78 -12.52 5.50
C LEU A 52 15.35 -11.43 6.48
N ARG A 53 16.22 -11.09 7.45
CA ARG A 53 15.96 -9.99 8.38
C ARG A 53 15.93 -8.64 7.65
N ASP A 54 16.84 -8.43 6.70
CA ASP A 54 16.91 -7.19 5.93
C ASP A 54 15.69 -7.04 5.01
N LEU A 55 15.29 -8.10 4.31
CA LEU A 55 14.06 -8.12 3.50
C LEU A 55 12.81 -7.89 4.35
N CYS A 56 12.73 -8.48 5.54
CA CYS A 56 11.64 -8.19 6.49
C CYS A 56 11.63 -6.72 6.92
N ASN A 57 12.80 -6.10 7.13
CA ASN A 57 12.88 -4.68 7.47
C ASN A 57 12.43 -3.78 6.31
N GLU A 58 12.73 -4.16 5.07
CA GLU A 58 12.25 -3.47 3.86
C GLU A 58 10.74 -3.59 3.70
N LEU A 59 10.18 -4.79 3.86
CA LEU A 59 8.73 -5.01 3.87
C LEU A 59 8.02 -4.15 4.93
N LEU A 60 8.56 -4.10 6.15
CA LEU A 60 8.01 -3.26 7.21
C LEU A 60 8.12 -1.77 6.91
N ARG A 61 9.17 -1.33 6.20
CA ARG A 61 9.30 0.05 5.74
C ARG A 61 8.25 0.38 4.67
N ALA A 62 8.06 -0.50 3.68
CA ALA A 62 7.03 -0.34 2.66
C ALA A 62 5.62 -0.28 3.28
N ALA A 63 5.33 -1.17 4.24
CA ALA A 63 4.04 -1.21 4.93
C ALA A 63 3.75 0.09 5.69
N ARG A 64 4.74 0.62 6.42
CA ARG A 64 4.60 1.91 7.13
C ARG A 64 4.37 3.09 6.19
N ALA A 65 4.99 3.07 5.01
CA ALA A 65 4.76 4.07 3.98
C ALA A 65 3.34 3.95 3.42
N ALA A 66 2.86 2.74 3.17
CA ALA A 66 1.49 2.49 2.75
C ALA A 66 0.48 2.98 3.80
N ASP A 67 0.70 2.77 5.10
CA ASP A 67 -0.21 3.17 6.20
C ASP A 67 -0.45 4.69 6.35
N GLY A 68 0.31 5.54 5.64
CA GLY A 68 0.24 6.99 5.75
C GLY A 68 -1.17 7.59 5.59
N TRP A 69 -2.02 6.96 4.75
CA TRP A 69 -3.41 7.43 4.52
C TRP A 69 -4.30 7.33 5.76
N ARG A 70 -3.99 6.45 6.72
CA ARG A 70 -4.81 6.23 7.93
C ARG A 70 -4.67 7.36 8.97
N ARG A 71 -3.67 8.23 8.83
CA ARG A 71 -3.37 9.32 9.79
C ARG A 71 -4.05 10.65 9.45
N VAL A 72 -4.74 10.74 8.32
CA VAL A 72 -5.52 11.94 7.96
C VAL A 72 -6.79 11.94 8.82
N GLY A 73 -6.73 12.55 10.01
CA GLY A 73 -7.89 12.70 10.91
C GLY A 73 -7.66 12.53 12.41
N VAL A 74 -6.40 12.38 12.87
CA VAL A 74 -6.04 12.45 14.31
C VAL A 74 -5.05 13.59 14.53
#